data_AF-A0A0C2G601-F1
#
_entry.id   AF-A0A0C2G601-F1
#
_cell.length_a   1.000
_cell.length_b   1.000
_cell.length_c   1.000
_cell.angle_alpha   90.00
_cell.angle_beta   90.00
_cell.angle_gamma   90.00
#
_symmetry.space_group_name_H-M   'P 1'
#
loop_
_entity.id
_entity.type
_entity.pdbx_description
1 polymer ?
#
loop_
_entity_poly.entity_id
_entity_poly.type
_entity_poly.pdbx_seq_one_letter_code
_entity_poly.pdbx_strand_id
1 'polypeptide(L)'
;MKRTLHALAPGGYTPRQPEPPSYERVVELTLAHPDWCIAYDADSDGRIVYRAVRNGAGIAVAAQDVRVLAALVRAAEEVVE
;
A
#
# COMPACT_ATOMS: atom_id res chain seq x y z
N MET A 1 -2.29 46.84 11.08
CA MET A 1 -2.97 45.56 10.79
C MET A 1 -1.95 44.58 10.24
N LYS A 2 -1.45 43.65 11.07
CA LYS A 2 -0.57 42.57 10.63
C LYS A 2 -1.43 41.31 10.47
N ARG A 3 -1.56 40.83 9.22
CA ARG A 3 -2.16 39.51 8.94
C ARG A 3 -1.19 38.47 9.48
N THR A 4 -1.52 37.88 10.62
CA THR A 4 -0.87 36.67 11.09
C THR A 4 -1.26 35.57 10.12
N LEU A 5 -0.34 35.24 9.21
CA LEU A 5 -0.44 34.03 8.40
C LEU A 5 -0.34 32.85 9.36
N HIS A 6 -1.47 32.19 9.64
CA HIS A 6 -1.44 30.84 10.15
C HIS A 6 -0.78 29.98 9.08
N ALA A 7 0.50 29.66 9.29
CA ALA A 7 1.15 28.60 8.54
C ALA A 7 0.32 27.34 8.78
N LEU A 8 -0.34 26.85 7.71
CA LEU A 8 -0.79 25.48 7.66
C LEU A 8 0.46 24.64 7.94
N ALA A 9 0.55 24.00 9.11
CA ALA A 9 1.54 22.96 9.30
C ALA A 9 1.23 21.92 8.21
N PRO A 10 2.17 21.61 7.29
CA PRO A 10 1.93 20.61 6.26
C PRO A 10 2.07 19.25 6.94
N GLY A 11 1.11 18.88 7.78
CA GLY A 11 1.06 17.61 8.50
C GLY A 11 0.65 16.45 7.60
N GLY A 12 1.12 16.43 6.35
CA GLY A 12 1.06 15.25 5.50
C GLY A 12 2.13 14.29 5.99
N TYR A 13 1.72 13.25 6.72
CA TYR A 13 2.63 12.17 7.07
C TYR A 13 3.02 11.44 5.79
N THR A 14 4.32 11.46 5.46
CA THR A 14 4.87 10.61 4.39
C THR A 14 5.18 9.24 5.00
N PRO A 15 4.54 8.14 4.54
CA PRO A 15 4.90 6.81 4.98
C PRO A 15 6.39 6.56 4.85
N ARG A 16 6.98 5.95 5.88
CA ARG A 16 8.39 5.55 5.80
C ARG A 16 8.55 4.65 4.57
N GLN A 17 9.50 5.00 3.71
CA GLN A 17 9.81 4.15 2.56
C GLN A 17 10.17 2.75 3.08
N PRO A 18 9.60 1.68 2.49
CA PRO A 18 9.98 0.33 2.82
C PRO A 18 11.48 0.14 2.60
N GLU A 19 12.08 -0.75 3.38
CA GLU A 19 13.47 -1.14 3.12
C GLU A 19 13.61 -1.61 1.67
N PRO A 20 14.76 -1.38 1.01
CA PRO A 20 14.94 -1.65 -0.43
C PRO A 20 14.44 -3.03 -0.89
N PRO A 21 14.71 -4.15 -0.16
CA PRO A 21 14.21 -5.46 -0.56
C PRO A 21 12.68 -5.57 -0.58
N SER A 22 11.99 -4.84 0.30
CA SER A 22 10.53 -4.83 0.35
C SER A 22 9.93 -3.97 -0.77
N TYR A 23 10.61 -2.87 -1.14
CA TYR A 23 10.18 -2.05 -2.26
C TYR A 23 10.30 -2.79 -3.60
N GLU A 24 11.45 -3.44 -3.85
CA GLU A 24 11.66 -4.28 -5.03
C GLU A 24 10.58 -5.36 -5.14
N ARG A 25 10.25 -5.99 -4.01
CA ARG A 25 9.19 -7.01 -3.96
C ARG A 25 7.81 -6.48 -4.30
N VAL A 26 7.47 -5.25 -3.88
CA VAL A 26 6.22 -4.60 -4.28
C VAL A 26 6.20 -4.36 -5.79
N VAL A 27 7.32 -3.90 -6.37
CA VAL A 27 7.42 -3.69 -7.82
C VAL A 27 7.24 -5.01 -8.58
N GLU A 28 7.93 -6.07 -8.17
CA GLU A 28 7.80 -7.40 -8.76
C GLU A 28 6.36 -7.92 -8.68
N LEU A 29 5.70 -7.75 -7.53
CA LEU A 29 4.32 -8.19 -7.33
C LEU A 29 3.35 -7.41 -8.22
N THR A 30 3.52 -6.09 -8.33
CA THR A 30 2.70 -5.25 -9.22
C THR A 30 2.85 -5.67 -10.68
N LEU A 31 4.06 -6.00 -11.12
CA LEU A 31 4.31 -6.45 -12.50
C LEU A 31 3.73 -7.84 -12.78
N ALA A 32 3.73 -8.73 -11.79
CA ALA A 32 3.21 -10.09 -11.93
C ALA A 32 1.67 -10.16 -11.94
N HIS A 33 0.99 -9.18 -11.34
CA HIS A 33 -0.46 -9.17 -11.13
C HIS A 33 -1.09 -7.88 -11.70
N PRO A 34 -1.18 -7.73 -13.04
CA PRO A 34 -1.54 -6.45 -13.69
C PRO A 34 -2.98 -5.98 -13.42
N ASP A 35 -3.88 -6.89 -13.02
CA ASP A 35 -5.26 -6.56 -12.64
C ASP A 35 -5.35 -5.94 -11.24
N TRP A 36 -4.26 -5.92 -10.49
CA TRP A 36 -4.21 -5.46 -9.11
C TRP A 36 -3.53 -4.09 -9.00
N CYS A 37 -4.14 -3.20 -8.22
CA CYS A 37 -3.50 -1.99 -7.75
C CYS A 37 -2.81 -2.29 -6.41
N ILE A 38 -1.47 -2.30 -6.41
CA ILE A 38 -0.66 -2.64 -5.24
C ILE A 38 0.09 -1.40 -4.76
N ALA A 39 -0.04 -1.12 -3.46
CA ALA A 39 0.57 0.03 -2.82
C ALA A 39 1.00 -0.30 -1.38
N TYR A 40 1.71 0.63 -0.76
CA TYR A 40 1.96 0.62 0.68
C TYR A 40 1.56 1.98 1.26
N ASP A 41 1.13 1.94 2.52
CA ASP A 41 0.76 3.11 3.30
C ASP A 41 1.27 2.91 4.74
N ALA A 42 0.87 3.76 5.69
CA ALA A 42 1.04 3.50 7.10
C ALA A 42 -0.28 3.36 7.85
N ASP A 43 -0.28 2.56 8.91
CA ASP A 43 -1.37 2.51 9.87
C ASP A 43 -1.35 3.72 10.83
N SER A 44 -2.29 3.74 11.78
CA SER A 44 -2.40 4.78 12.81
C SER A 44 -1.16 4.89 13.71
N ASP A 45 -0.34 3.85 13.78
CA ASP A 45 0.88 3.79 14.58
C ASP A 45 2.13 4.12 13.73
N GLY A 46 1.95 4.46 12.45
CA GLY A 46 3.04 4.76 11.52
C GLY A 46 3.77 3.51 11.01
N ARG A 47 3.21 2.30 11.17
CA ARG A 47 3.79 1.05 10.63
C ARG A 47 3.36 0.86 9.18
N ILE A 48 4.27 0.36 8.36
CA ILE A 48 3.99 0.09 6.94
C ILE A 48 2.91 -0.99 6.82
N VAL A 49 1.93 -0.73 5.96
CA VAL A 49 0.91 -1.69 5.55
C VAL A 49 0.88 -1.75 4.03
N TYR A 50 1.07 -2.93 3.48
CA TYR A 50 0.92 -3.20 2.06
C TYR A 50 -0.53 -3.54 1.75
N ARG A 51 -1.05 -3.02 0.64
CA ARG A 51 -2.44 -3.19 0.20
C ARG A 51 -2.47 -3.59 -1.27
N ALA A 52 -3.38 -4.47 -1.63
CA ALA A 52 -3.68 -4.81 -3.01
C ALA A 52 -5.20 -4.77 -3.24
N VAL A 53 -5.63 -4.11 -4.31
CA VAL A 53 -7.04 -3.95 -4.67
C VAL A 53 -7.27 -4.38 -6.11
N ARG A 54 -8.26 -5.25 -6.34
CA ARG A 54 -8.74 -5.64 -7.67
C ARG A 54 -10.14 -5.08 -7.88
N ASN A 55 -10.23 -3.86 -8.42
CA ASN A 55 -11.48 -3.11 -8.54
C ASN A 55 -12.56 -3.87 -9.33
N GLY A 56 -12.18 -4.58 -10.40
CA GLY A 56 -13.12 -5.36 -11.22
C GLY A 56 -13.78 -6.54 -10.49
N ALA A 57 -13.18 -7.02 -9.40
CA ALA A 57 -13.68 -8.14 -8.61
C ALA A 57 -14.23 -7.71 -7.22
N GLY A 58 -14.10 -6.44 -6.85
CA GLY A 58 -14.50 -5.95 -5.53
C GLY A 58 -13.67 -6.51 -4.37
N ILE A 59 -12.40 -6.86 -4.62
CA ILE A 59 -11.52 -7.50 -3.62
C ILE A 59 -10.44 -6.52 -3.15
N ALA A 60 -10.21 -6.50 -1.85
CA ALA A 60 -9.10 -5.80 -1.22
C ALA A 60 -8.45 -6.69 -0.15
N VAL A 61 -7.13 -6.78 -0.18
CA VAL A 61 -6.31 -7.48 0.82
C VAL A 61 -5.21 -6.56 1.34
N ALA A 62 -4.80 -6.77 2.59
CA ALA A 62 -3.75 -5.98 3.23
C ALA A 62 -2.92 -6.82 4.19
N ALA A 63 -1.63 -6.52 4.31
CA ALA A 63 -0.71 -7.17 5.23
C ALA A 63 0.44 -6.24 5.64
N GLN A 64 1.05 -6.51 6.79
CA GLN A 64 2.27 -5.81 7.25
C GLN A 64 3.56 -6.41 6.67
N ASP A 65 3.48 -7.57 6.01
CA ASP A 65 4.60 -8.21 5.31
C ASP A 65 4.23 -8.44 3.84
N VAL A 66 5.11 -8.03 2.93
CA VAL A 66 4.89 -8.12 1.48
C VAL A 66 4.77 -9.56 0.97
N ARG A 67 5.40 -10.54 1.63
CA ARG A 67 5.27 -11.97 1.29
C ARG A 67 3.89 -12.49 1.66
N VAL A 68 3.35 -12.03 2.79
CA VAL A 68 1.97 -12.34 3.19
C VAL A 68 1.00 -11.70 2.21
N LEU A 69 1.21 -10.44 1.81
CA LEU A 69 0.40 -9.81 0.76
C LEU A 69 0.42 -10.63 -0.53
N ALA A 70 1.60 -11.07 -0.97
CA ALA A 70 1.74 -11.88 -2.19
C ALA A 70 0.95 -13.19 -2.12
N ALA A 71 0.94 -13.85 -0.95
CA ALA A 71 0.15 -15.07 -0.74
C ALA A 71 -1.36 -14.78 -0.79
N LEU A 72 -1.80 -13.67 -0.19
CA LEU A 72 -3.21 -13.25 -0.21
C LEU A 72 -3.70 -12.91 -1.62
N VAL A 73 -2.87 -12.25 -2.44
CA VAL A 73 -3.20 -11.94 -3.84
C VAL A 73 -3.42 -13.23 -4.63
N ARG A 74 -2.51 -14.21 -4.54
CA ARG A 74 -2.66 -15.50 -5.24
C ARG A 74 -3.90 -16.25 -4.79
N ALA A 75 -4.14 -16.33 -3.49
CA ALA A 75 -5.33 -16.98 -2.95
C ALA A 75 -6.61 -16.29 -3.40
N ALA A 76 -6.61 -14.96 -3.53
CA ALA A 76 -7.76 -14.22 -4.04
C ALA A 76 -7.98 -14.44 -5.54
N GLU A 77 -6.93 -14.66 -6.33
CA GLU A 77 -7.06 -15.02 -7.74
C GLU A 77 -7.68 -16.41 -7.92
N GLU A 78 -7.25 -17.40 -7.13
CA GLU A 78 -7.79 -18.77 -7.16
C GLU A 78 -9.31 -18.86 -6.86
N VAL A 79 -9.87 -17.89 -6.13
CA VAL A 79 -11.30 -17.85 -5.76
C VAL A 79 -12.16 -17.17 -6.83
N VAL A 80 -11.55 -16.37 -7.71
CA VAL A 80 -12.25 -15.54 -8.70
C VAL A 80 -12.20 -16.12 -10.11
N GLU A 81 -11.28 -17.05 -10.37
CA GLU A 81 -11.32 -17.92 -11.57
C GLU A 81 -12.48 -18.91 -11.52
#